data_AF-A0A7W7RD87-F1
#
_entry.id   AF-A0A7W7RD87-F1
#
_cell.length_a   1.000
_cell.length_b   1.000
_cell.length_c   1.000
_cell.angle_alpha   90.00
_cell.angle_beta   90.00
_cell.angle_gamma   90.00
#
_symmetry.space_group_name_H-M   'P 1'
#
loop_
_entity.id
_entity.type
_entity.pdbx_description
1 polymer ?
#
loop_
_entity_poly.entity_id
_entity_poly.type
_entity_poly.pdbx_seq_one_letter_code
_entity_poly.pdbx_strand_id
1 'polypeptide(L)'
;MDAAAHHVTITLRTKAAGGTVDYNLVLEGVTDFSFFDEDPAPRPGAEVSDIRSQNDPDTLHLDFTFGHDAAGLTVTCAKLVMHRVRPS
;
A
#
# COMPACT_ATOMS: atom_id res chain seq x y z
N MET A 1 12.56 4.41 22.17
CA MET A 1 11.87 3.12 22.35
C MET A 1 11.70 2.59 20.94
N ASP A 2 12.52 1.63 20.52
CA ASP A 2 12.40 1.03 19.19
C ASP A 2 11.08 0.29 19.14
N ALA A 3 10.09 0.86 18.46
CA ALA A 3 8.93 0.09 18.05
C ALA A 3 9.46 -1.07 17.18
N ALA A 4 9.00 -2.29 17.45
CA ALA A 4 9.43 -3.45 16.68
C ALA A 4 9.12 -3.20 15.20
N ALA A 5 10.15 -3.08 14.38
CA ALA A 5 10.04 -2.93 12.93
C ALA A 5 9.06 -3.99 12.39
N HIS A 6 7.90 -3.54 11.91
CA HIS A 6 6.87 -4.44 11.43
C HIS A 6 7.16 -4.86 9.98
N HIS A 7 6.69 -6.05 9.63
CA HIS A 7 6.67 -6.54 8.26
C HIS A 7 5.23 -6.51 7.77
N VAL A 8 4.98 -5.71 6.73
CA VAL A 8 3.65 -5.54 6.13
C VAL A 8 3.70 -5.99 4.68
N THR A 9 2.70 -6.76 4.26
CA THR A 9 2.51 -7.12 2.85
C THR A 9 1.21 -6.53 2.36
N ILE A 10 1.27 -5.75 1.28
CA ILE A 10 0.10 -5.19 0.58
C ILE A 10 -0.03 -5.88 -0.77
N THR A 11 -1.18 -6.48 -1.04
CA THR A 11 -1.47 -7.05 -2.37
C THR A 11 -2.20 -6.02 -3.23
N LEU A 12 -1.56 -5.59 -4.32
CA LEU A 12 -2.13 -4.73 -5.34
C LEU A 12 -2.62 -5.55 -6.52
N ARG A 13 -3.89 -5.37 -6.87
CA ARG A 13 -4.52 -6.01 -8.01
C ARG A 13 -4.65 -5.02 -9.16
N THR A 14 -4.06 -5.37 -10.31
CA THR A 14 -4.14 -4.57 -11.53
C THR A 14 -4.99 -5.29 -12.58
N LYS A 15 -5.86 -4.57 -13.28
CA LYS A 15 -6.56 -5.06 -14.48
C LYS A 15 -5.80 -4.55 -15.70
N ALA A 16 -5.26 -5.46 -16.50
CA ALA A 16 -4.63 -5.14 -17.78
C ALA A 16 -5.38 -5.84 -18.93
N ALA A 17 -5.21 -5.36 -20.16
CA ALA A 17 -5.76 -6.04 -21.34
C ALA A 17 -5.19 -7.47 -21.41
N GLY A 18 -6.00 -8.47 -21.08
CA GLY A 18 -5.60 -9.88 -21.00
C GLY A 18 -5.77 -10.55 -19.63
N GLY A 19 -6.15 -9.82 -18.57
CA GLY A 19 -6.53 -10.42 -17.29
C GLY A 19 -6.19 -9.58 -16.06
N THR A 20 -6.27 -10.23 -14.91
CA THR A 20 -5.90 -9.65 -13.61
C THR A 20 -4.48 -10.09 -13.24
N VAL A 21 -3.65 -9.15 -12.82
CA VAL A 21 -2.30 -9.43 -12.29
C VAL A 21 -2.19 -8.88 -10.88
N ASP A 22 -1.84 -9.74 -9.94
CA ASP A 22 -1.61 -9.39 -8.55
C ASP A 22 -0.11 -9.14 -8.30
N TYR A 23 0.20 -8.13 -7.50
CA TYR A 23 1.54 -7.78 -7.05
C TYR A 23 1.55 -7.72 -5.52
N ASN A 24 2.58 -8.24 -4.89
CA ASN A 24 2.82 -8.08 -3.46
C ASN A 24 3.89 -7.01 -3.24
N LEU A 25 3.53 -5.95 -2.53
CA LEU A 25 4.46 -4.99 -1.94
C LEU A 25 4.83 -5.48 -0.55
N VAL A 26 6.10 -5.82 -0.38
CA VAL A 26 6.70 -6.24 0.89
C VAL A 26 7.38 -5.02 1.50
N LEU A 27 6.90 -4.58 2.66
CA LEU A 27 7.41 -3.43 3.41
C LEU A 27 8.15 -3.93 4.65
N GLU A 28 9.46 -3.67 4.69
CA GLU A 28 10.34 -4.03 5.79
C GLU A 28 10.67 -2.79 6.62
N GLY A 29 10.80 -2.94 7.94
CA GLY A 29 11.13 -1.81 8.79
C GLY A 29 9.99 -0.80 8.91
N VAL A 30 8.73 -1.27 8.94
CA VAL A 30 7.58 -0.37 9.05
C VAL A 30 7.55 0.24 10.45
N THR A 31 7.61 1.57 10.52
CA THR A 31 7.54 2.35 11.77
C THR A 31 6.16 2.96 11.98
N ASP A 32 5.49 3.30 10.87
CA ASP A 32 4.18 3.95 10.88
C ASP A 32 3.29 3.29 9.83
N PHE A 33 2.06 2.97 10.20
CA PHE A 33 1.05 2.42 9.31
C PHE A 33 -0.31 2.94 9.75
N SER A 34 -1.01 3.63 8.86
CA SER A 34 -2.31 4.20 9.13
C SER A 34 -3.25 3.96 7.96
N PHE A 35 -4.38 3.33 8.25
CA PHE A 35 -5.52 3.28 7.35
C PHE A 35 -6.57 4.25 7.89
N PHE A 36 -7.03 5.15 7.05
CA PHE A 36 -8.13 6.05 7.38
C PHE A 36 -9.25 5.88 6.37
N ASP A 37 -10.47 5.82 6.87
CA ASP A 37 -11.69 5.84 6.09
C ASP A 37 -12.72 6.63 6.89
N GLU A 38 -13.08 7.80 6.38
CA GLU A 38 -14.06 8.65 7.04
C GLU A 38 -15.50 8.13 6.87
N ASP A 39 -15.71 7.09 6.04
CA ASP A 39 -17.02 6.53 5.75
C ASP A 39 -17.05 4.98 5.81
N PRO A 40 -17.45 4.39 6.94
CA PRO A 40 -17.29 2.95 7.21
C PRO A 40 -18.24 2.03 6.40
N ALA A 41 -19.01 2.57 5.45
CA ALA A 41 -19.92 1.76 4.65
C ALA A 41 -19.16 0.90 3.61
N PRO A 42 -19.47 -0.40 3.45
CA PRO A 42 -18.88 -1.23 2.40
C PRO A 42 -19.18 -0.65 1.02
N ARG A 43 -18.15 -0.31 0.24
CA ARG A 43 -18.33 0.42 -1.02
C ARG A 43 -17.72 -0.27 -2.24
N PRO A 44 -18.44 -0.26 -3.37
CA PRO A 44 -17.81 -0.53 -4.66
C PRO A 44 -16.84 0.62 -4.98
N GLY A 45 -15.57 0.32 -5.28
CA GLY A 45 -14.59 1.35 -5.66
C GLY A 45 -13.38 1.52 -4.72
N ALA A 46 -13.02 0.51 -3.93
CA ALA A 46 -11.72 0.46 -3.20
C ALA A 46 -10.49 0.31 -4.14
N GLU A 47 -10.59 0.85 -5.36
CA GLU A 47 -9.50 0.89 -6.31
C GLU A 47 -8.53 1.98 -5.86
N VAL A 48 -7.23 1.67 -5.89
CA VAL A 48 -6.19 2.67 -5.65
C VAL A 48 -6.17 3.61 -6.86
N SER A 49 -6.41 4.90 -6.62
CA SER A 49 -6.46 5.95 -7.63
C SER A 49 -5.10 6.62 -7.84
N ASP A 50 -4.32 6.75 -6.76
CA ASP A 50 -2.97 7.32 -6.77
C ASP A 50 -2.07 6.61 -5.75
N ILE A 51 -0.78 6.52 -6.07
CA ILE A 51 0.26 6.06 -5.14
C ILE A 51 1.39 7.06 -5.21
N ARG A 52 1.64 7.74 -4.09
CA ARG A 52 2.77 8.67 -3.95
C ARG A 52 3.85 8.05 -3.08
N SER A 53 5.09 8.39 -3.42
CA SER A 53 6.26 7.95 -2.67
C SER A 53 7.19 9.13 -2.43
N GLN A 54 7.60 9.32 -1.17
CA GLN A 54 8.67 10.22 -0.79
C GLN A 54 9.80 9.41 -0.16
N ASN A 55 11.03 9.68 -0.60
CA ASN A 55 12.23 9.01 -0.11
C ASN A 55 13.03 10.00 0.75
N ASP A 56 13.27 9.62 1.99
CA ASP A 56 14.17 10.27 2.94
C ASP A 56 15.41 9.38 3.12
N PRO A 57 16.53 9.88 3.66
CA PRO A 57 17.81 9.15 3.67
C PRO A 57 17.76 7.71 4.19
N ASP A 58 16.87 7.41 5.14
CA ASP A 58 16.75 6.09 5.78
C ASP A 58 15.33 5.49 5.70
N THR A 59 14.37 6.21 5.11
CA THR A 59 12.95 5.82 5.13
C THR A 59 12.24 6.14 3.81
N LEU A 60 11.21 5.38 3.52
CA LEU A 60 10.28 5.56 2.41
C LEU A 60 8.88 5.78 2.98
N HIS A 61 8.31 6.94 2.66
CA HIS A 61 6.92 7.27 2.94
C HIS A 61 6.06 6.97 1.71
N LEU A 62 4.97 6.26 1.89
CA LEU A 62 4.04 5.87 0.84
C LEU A 62 2.62 6.29 1.23
N ASP A 63 1.95 6.98 0.31
CA ASP A 63 0.55 7.34 0.41
C ASP A 63 -0.23 6.68 -0.72
N PHE A 64 -1.23 5.89 -0.36
CA PHE A 64 -2.20 5.30 -1.28
C PHE A 64 -3.51 6.07 -1.12
N THR A 65 -3.98 6.64 -2.23
CA THR A 65 -5.31 7.25 -2.29
C THR A 65 -6.25 6.25 -2.94
N PHE A 66 -7.42 6.03 -2.35
CA PHE A 66 -8.47 5.24 -2.98
C PHE A 66 -9.32 6.13 -3.90
N GLY A 67 -10.14 5.54 -4.76
CA GLY A 67 -11.00 6.26 -5.72
C GLY A 67 -11.95 7.30 -5.13
N HIS A 68 -12.05 7.39 -3.79
CA HIS A 68 -12.75 8.45 -3.08
C HIS A 68 -11.79 9.22 -2.16
N ASP A 69 -11.90 10.55 -2.16
CA ASP A 69 -11.02 11.49 -1.46
C ASP A 69 -11.04 11.39 0.08
N ALA A 70 -11.80 10.44 0.64
CA ALA A 70 -12.04 10.27 2.08
C ALA A 70 -11.46 8.98 2.67
N ALA A 71 -10.70 8.20 1.89
CA ALA A 71 -9.93 7.09 2.43
C ALA A 71 -8.55 6.96 1.80
N GLY A 72 -7.63 6.41 2.58
CA GLY A 72 -6.28 6.16 2.15
C GLY A 72 -5.50 5.27 3.10
N LEU A 73 -4.31 4.95 2.66
CA LEU A 73 -3.32 4.24 3.44
C LEU A 73 -2.02 5.02 3.42
N THR A 74 -1.45 5.30 4.59
CA THR A 74 -0.14 5.90 4.72
C THR A 74 0.78 4.95 5.46
N VAL A 75 1.99 4.74 4.93
CA VAL A 75 2.98 3.86 5.54
C VAL A 75 4.39 4.41 5.42
N THR A 76 5.15 4.32 6.50
CA THR A 76 6.58 4.64 6.53
C THR A 76 7.35 3.34 6.76
N CYS A 77 8.29 3.02 5.87
CA CYS A 77 9.10 1.80 5.94
C CYS A 77 10.56 2.07 5.56
N ALA A 78 11.49 1.23 6.00
CA ALA A 78 12.89 1.33 5.59
C ALA A 78 13.10 0.83 4.14
N LYS A 79 12.29 -0.14 3.70
CA LYS A 79 12.46 -0.79 2.40
C LYS A 79 11.15 -1.31 1.85
N LEU A 80 10.97 -1.16 0.53
CA LEU A 80 9.89 -1.75 -0.25
C LEU A 80 10.45 -2.70 -1.31
N VAL A 81 9.83 -3.87 -1.46
CA VAL A 81 10.08 -4.81 -2.56
C VAL A 81 8.77 -5.18 -3.24
N MET A 82 8.70 -5.08 -4.56
CA MET A 82 7.53 -5.48 -5.34
C MET A 82 7.75 -6.82 -6.02
N HIS A 83 6.84 -7.76 -5.81
CA HIS A 83 6.83 -9.08 -6.45
C HIS A 83 5.58 -9.26 -7.28
N ARG A 84 5.72 -9.66 -8.55
CA ARG A 84 4.58 -10.13 -9.35
C ARG A 84 4.15 -11.51 -8.86
N VAL A 85 2.89 -11.66 -8.48
CA VAL A 85 2.31 -12.97 -8.13
C VAL A 85 2.09 -13.74 -9.43
N ARG A 86 2.68 -14.93 -9.54
CA ARG A 86 2.38 -15.83 -10.66
C ARG A 86 1.00 -16.45 -10.42
N PRO A 87 0.10 -16.46 -11.42
CA PRO A 87 -1.14 -17.21 -11.30
C PRO A 87 -0.79 -18.69 -11.09
N SER A 88 -1.44 -19.31 -10.10
CA SER A 88 -1.38 -20.74 -9.82
C SER A 88 -2.01 -21.58 -10.93
#